data_AF-X1N591-F1
#
_entry.id   AF-X1N591-F1
#
_cell.length_a   1.000
_cell.length_b   1.000
_cell.length_c   1.000
_cell.angle_alpha   90.00
_cell.angle_beta   90.00
_cell.angle_gamma   90.00
#
_symmetry.space_group_name_H-M   'P 1'
#
loop_
_entity.id
_entity.type
_entity.pdbx_description
1 polymer ?
#
loop_
_entity_poly.entity_id
_entity_poly.type
_entity_poly.pdbx_seq_one_letter_code
_entity_poly.pdbx_strand_id
1 'polypeptide(L)' 'MEVVKDIVDVFAHYRLATEVIAASIRHPEHCVAAAKAGAHIATVPYKVLMQMVQHPLTDVGVARFLGDWQGVSKK' A
#
# COMPACT_ATOMS: atom_id res chain seq x y z
N MET A 1 10.85 -8.52 7.26
CA MET A 1 9.58 -9.14 6.84
C MET A 1 9.75 -10.64 6.52
N GLU A 2 10.95 -11.19 6.72
CA GLU A 2 11.28 -12.60 6.44
C GLU A 2 10.28 -13.61 7.01
N VAL A 3 9.87 -13.49 8.26
CA VAL A 3 8.91 -14.43 8.87
C VAL A 3 7.61 -14.54 8.06
N VAL A 4 7.08 -13.43 7.54
CA VAL A 4 5.86 -13.45 6.72
C VAL A 4 6.13 -14.16 5.40
N LYS A 5 7.28 -13.91 4.78
CA LYS A 5 7.69 -14.54 3.53
C LYS A 5 7.84 -16.05 3.70
N ASP A 6 8.53 -16.49 4.75
CA ASP A 6 8.73 -17.92 5.04
C ASP A 6 7.38 -18.64 5.24
N ILE A 7 6.44 -18.01 5.95
CA ILE A 7 5.09 -18.57 6.14
C ILE A 7 4.34 -18.67 4.81
N VAL A 8 4.38 -17.63 3.98
CA VAL A 8 3.75 -17.63 2.65
C VAL A 8 4.35 -18.74 1.77
N ASP A 9 5.67 -18.85 1.74
CA ASP A 9 6.39 -19.86 0.95
C ASP A 9 6.02 -21.28 1.39
N VAL A 10 5.94 -21.54 2.70
CA VAL A 10 5.49 -22.82 3.25
C VAL A 10 4.05 -23.13 2.84
N PHE A 11 3.14 -22.16 2.96
CA PHE A 11 1.72 -22.38 2.68
C PHE A 11 1.49 -22.62 1.18
N ALA A 12 2.20 -21.89 0.32
CA ALA A 12 2.20 -22.10 -1.11
C ALA A 12 2.78 -23.47 -1.49
N HIS A 13 3.91 -23.87 -0.88
CA HIS A 13 4.56 -25.16 -1.15
C HIS A 13 3.63 -26.35 -0.88
N TYR A 14 2.95 -26.35 0.27
CA TYR A 14 2.02 -27.41 0.65
C TYR A 14 0.60 -27.23 0.10
N ARG A 15 0.36 -26.19 -0.71
CA ARG A 15 -0.96 -25.86 -1.30
C ARG A 15 -2.07 -25.77 -0.25
N LEU A 16 -1.74 -25.18 0.90
CA LEU A 16 -2.72 -24.95 1.96
C LEU A 16 -3.68 -23.84 1.50
N ALA A 17 -4.98 -24.02 1.75
CA ALA A 17 -5.98 -23.01 1.40
C ALA A 17 -5.95 -21.77 2.32
N THR A 18 -5.15 -21.81 3.38
CA THR A 18 -5.08 -20.75 4.39
C THR A 18 -4.42 -19.49 3.84
N GLU A 19 -5.02 -18.34 4.13
CA GLU A 19 -4.45 -17.03 3.79
C GLU A 19 -3.60 -16.46 4.93
N VAL A 20 -2.59 -15.67 4.56
CA VAL A 20 -1.66 -15.04 5.50
C VAL A 20 -2.05 -13.58 5.73
N ILE A 21 -2.41 -13.25 6.98
CA ILE A 21 -2.73 -11.88 7.41
C ILE A 21 -1.50 -11.24 8.07
N ALA A 22 -0.85 -10.30 7.38
CA ALA A 22 0.24 -9.50 7.95
C ALA A 22 -0.34 -8.47 8.94
N ALA A 23 0.01 -8.63 10.22
CA ALA A 23 -0.38 -7.75 11.31
C ALA A 23 0.80 -6.92 11.84
N SER A 24 0.55 -6.07 12.84
CA SER A 24 1.58 -5.19 13.44
C SER A 24 2.24 -4.25 12.42
N ILE A 25 1.45 -3.78 11.45
CA ILE A 25 1.85 -2.72 10.53
C ILE A 25 1.99 -1.41 11.31
N ARG A 26 3.16 -0.77 11.24
CA ARG A 26 3.47 0.45 12.02
C ARG A 26 3.75 1.68 11.16
N HIS A 27 4.06 1.50 9.89
CA HIS A 27 4.33 2.56 8.92
C HIS A 27 4.13 2.05 7.49
N PRO A 28 3.99 2.92 6.47
CA PRO A 28 3.71 2.52 5.08
C PRO A 28 4.66 1.45 4.52
N GLU A 29 5.96 1.54 4.82
CA GLU A 29 6.94 0.54 4.35
C GLU A 29 6.69 -0.88 4.88
N HIS A 30 6.01 -1.07 6.03
CA HIS A 30 5.60 -2.40 6.46
C HIS A 30 4.56 -3.00 5.51
N CYS A 31 3.62 -2.20 4.98
CA CYS A 31 2.66 -2.68 3.99
C CYS A 31 3.35 -3.05 2.68
N VAL A 32 4.29 -2.23 2.22
CA VAL A 32 5.08 -2.53 1.02
C VAL A 32 5.87 -3.83 1.19
N ALA A 33 6.55 -3.99 2.33
CA ALA A 33 7.31 -5.19 2.62
C ALA A 33 6.41 -6.43 2.75
N ALA A 34 5.24 -6.33 3.38
CA ALA A 34 4.30 -7.43 3.52
C ALA A 34 3.72 -7.87 2.16
N ALA A 35 3.37 -6.91 1.29
CA ALA A 35 2.93 -7.20 -0.06
C ALA A 35 4.04 -7.88 -0.88
N LYS A 36 5.29 -7.40 -0.80
CA LYS A 36 6.45 -8.04 -1.45
C LYS A 36 6.74 -9.44 -0.91
N ALA A 37 6.44 -9.69 0.36
CA ALA A 37 6.56 -11.01 0.98
C ALA A 37 5.41 -11.97 0.59
N GLY A 38 4.43 -11.52 -0.19
CA GLY A 38 3.31 -12.35 -0.64
C GLY A 38 2.18 -12.52 0.39
N ALA A 39 2.10 -11.64 1.39
CA ALA A 39 0.96 -11.64 2.30
C ALA A 39 -0.35 -11.40 1.53
N HIS A 40 -1.39 -12.17 1.87
CA HIS A 40 -2.69 -12.10 1.20
C HIS A 40 -3.50 -10.91 1.72
N ILE A 41 -3.42 -10.66 3.02
CA ILE A 41 -4.19 -9.63 3.72
C ILE A 41 -3.23 -8.85 4.62
N ALA A 42 -3.49 -7.56 4.82
CA ALA A 42 -2.82 -6.76 5.84
C ALA A 42 -3.85 -6.09 6.74
N THR A 43 -3.66 -6.18 8.07
CA THR A 43 -4.42 -5.37 9.03
C THR A 43 -3.62 -4.10 9.36
N VAL A 44 -4.20 -2.95 8.99
CA VAL A 44 -3.49 -1.68 8.92
C VAL A 44 -4.17 -0.65 9.82
N PRO A 45 -3.44 0.02 10.75
CA PRO A 45 -4.00 1.14 11.49
C PRO A 45 -4.45 2.26 10.55
N TYR A 46 -5.60 2.89 10.84
CA TYR A 46 -6.18 3.94 10.00
C TYR A 46 -5.17 5.05 9.63
N LYS A 47 -4.38 5.49 10.61
CA LYS A 47 -3.33 6.51 10.38
C LYS A 47 -2.32 6.08 9.31
N VAL A 48 -1.88 4.83 9.32
CA VAL A 48 -0.92 4.31 8.34
C VAL A 48 -1.57 4.19 6.96
N LEU A 49 -2.82 3.74 6.90
CA LEU A 49 -3.59 3.70 5.66
C LEU A 49 -3.70 5.09 5.01
N MET A 50 -4.02 6.11 5.80
CA MET A 50 -4.11 7.49 5.29
C MET A 50 -2.76 8.05 4.83
N GLN A 51 -1.65 7.62 5.44
CA GLN A 51 -0.31 7.99 4.97
C GLN A 51 0.01 7.35 3.61
N MET A 52 -0.46 6.13 3.35
CA MET A 52 -0.19 5.41 2.10
C MET A 52 -0.88 6.04 0.87
N VAL A 53 -2.00 6.73 1.06
CA VAL A 53 -2.73 7.38 -0.05
C VAL A 53 -2.23 8.80 -0.34
N GLN A 54 -1.34 9.35 0.47
CA GLN A 54 -0.78 10.69 0.31
C GLN A 54 0.59 10.64 -0.36
N HIS A 55 0.79 11.46 -1.39
CA HIS A 55 2.11 11.59 -2.04
C HIS A 55 2.32 13.04 -2.53
N PRO A 56 3.44 13.71 -2.17
CA PRO A 56 3.66 15.12 -2.50
C PRO A 56 3.57 15.45 -4.00
N LEU A 57 4.07 14.56 -4.86
CA LEU A 57 3.99 14.77 -6.32
C LEU A 57 2.56 14.63 -6.86
N THR A 58 1.70 13.86 -6.19
CA THR A 58 0.29 13.76 -6.56
C THR A 58 -0.41 15.08 -6.26
N ASP A 59 -0.18 15.66 -5.09
CA ASP A 59 -0.75 16.96 -4.71
C ASP A 59 -0.29 18.07 -5.68
N VAL A 60 1.00 18.10 -6.01
CA VAL A 60 1.57 19.02 -7.01
C VAL A 60 0.92 18.79 -8.39
N GLY A 61 0.72 17.55 -8.79
CA GLY A 61 0.09 17.20 -10.06
C GLY A 61 -1.36 17.69 -10.14
N VAL A 62 -2.15 17.45 -9.09
CA VAL A 62 -3.55 17.90 -8.99
C VAL A 62 -3.63 19.43 -9.03
N ALA A 63 -2.77 20.12 -8.28
CA ALA A 63 -2.75 21.59 -8.25
C ALA A 63 -2.42 22.19 -9.63
N ARG A 64 -1.44 21.62 -10.34
CA ARG A 64 -1.08 22.04 -11.71
C ARG A 64 -2.24 21.81 -12.68
N PHE A 65 -2.83 20.61 -12.65
CA PHE A 65 -3.96 20.25 -13.50
C PHE A 65 -5.14 21.23 -13.34
N LEU A 66 -5.50 21.58 -12.10
CA LEU A 66 -6.56 22.55 -11.82
C LEU A 66 -6.20 23.97 -12.30
N GLY A 67 -4.93 24.36 -12.19
CA GLY A 67 -4.43 25.64 -12.71
C GLY A 67 -4.57 25.74 -14.23
N ASP A 68 -4.15 24.69 -14.94
CA ASP A 68 -4.26 24.61 -16.40
C ASP A 68 -5.73 24.68 -16.85
N TRP A 69 -6.63 23.98 -16.15
CA TRP A 69 -8.06 23.98 -16.44
C TRP A 69 -8.72 25.37 -16.32
N GLN A 70 -8.33 26.14 -15.29
CA GLN A 70 -8.80 27.52 -15.11
C GLN A 70 -8.33 28.43 -16.26
N GLY A 71 -7.16 28.16 -16.84
CA GLY A 71 -6.67 28.89 -18.00
C GLY A 71 -7.50 28.66 -19.26
N VAL A 72 -8.05 27.46 -19.44
CA VAL A 72 -8.93 27.12 -20.58
C VAL A 72 -10.30 27.78 -20.43
N SER A 73 -10.88 27.80 -19.23
CA SER A 73 -12.22 28.36 -18.97
C SER A 73 -12.30 29.90 -19.05
N LYS A 74 -11.18 30.60 -19.24
CA LYS A 74 -11.11 32.08 -19.33
C LYS A 74 -11.03 32.61 -20.76
N LYS A 75 -11.19 31.75 -21.76
CA LYS A 75 -11.41 32.13 -23.17
C LYS A 75 -12.86 31.87 -23.55
#